data_AF-A0A7R9Z201-F1
#
_entry.id   AF-A0A7R9Z201-F1
#
_cell.length_a   1.000
_cell.length_b   1.000
_cell.length_c   1.000
_cell.angle_alpha   90.00
_cell.angle_beta   90.00
_cell.angle_gamma   90.00
#
_symmetry.space_group_name_H-M   'P 1'
#
loop_
_entity.id
_entity.type
_entity.pdbx_description
1 polymer ?
#
loop_
_entity_poly.entity_id
_entity_poly.type
_entity_poly.pdbx_seq_one_letter_code
_entity_poly.pdbx_strand_id
1 'polypeptide(L)'
;MGNPEEELDAKGIPLKSPYPEKPSVPVLYGVMTLIVGAIGLAIAYVTSYLTEAKQSAADAKISVLSEYDLGWLYLGVFVVKFLQLPIGITLGAARKASKVNVPDQHVYKVMGAEGSKLGYVLMETEGIHGEFNRAQRALQNYNEQ
;
A
#
# COMPACT_ATOMS: atom_id res chain seq x y z
N MET A 1 20.61 -3.22 -2.71
CA MET A 1 21.43 -4.39 -3.10
C MET A 1 20.51 -5.59 -3.03
N GLY A 2 20.19 -6.20 -4.18
CA GLY A 2 19.37 -7.40 -4.22
C GLY A 2 20.05 -8.55 -3.47
N ASN A 3 19.26 -9.51 -2.99
CA ASN A 3 19.80 -10.71 -2.38
C ASN A 3 20.64 -11.44 -3.45
N PRO A 4 21.95 -11.70 -3.24
CA PRO A 4 22.84 -12.26 -4.27
C PRO A 4 22.42 -13.64 -4.80
N GLU A 5 21.39 -14.26 -4.24
CA GLU A 5 20.83 -15.56 -4.63
C GLU A 5 19.60 -15.47 -5.54
N GLU A 6 19.15 -14.25 -5.91
CA GLU A 6 17.96 -14.12 -6.74
C GLU A 6 18.25 -14.43 -8.22
N GLU A 7 17.58 -15.47 -8.73
CA GLU A 7 17.58 -15.78 -10.15
C GLU A 7 16.81 -14.69 -10.92
N LEU A 8 17.50 -14.05 -11.85
CA LEU A 8 16.97 -12.97 -12.69
C LEU A 8 16.77 -13.46 -14.13
N ASP A 9 15.79 -12.88 -14.82
CA ASP A 9 15.65 -13.06 -16.27
C ASP A 9 16.68 -12.23 -17.07
N ALA A 10 16.64 -12.35 -18.40
CA ALA A 10 17.53 -11.61 -19.30
C ALA A 10 17.37 -10.08 -19.22
N LYS A 11 16.29 -9.58 -18.59
CA LYS A 11 16.01 -8.15 -18.37
C LYS A 11 16.35 -7.71 -16.95
N GLY A 12 16.89 -8.59 -16.10
CA GLY A 12 17.22 -8.30 -14.72
C GLY A 12 16.02 -8.31 -13.77
N ILE A 13 14.88 -8.88 -14.18
CA ILE A 13 13.68 -9.01 -13.34
C ILE A 13 13.73 -10.34 -12.58
N PRO A 14 13.39 -10.37 -11.28
CA PRO A 14 13.30 -11.61 -10.51
C PRO A 14 12.38 -12.64 -11.16
N LEU A 15 12.80 -13.91 -11.17
CA LEU A 15 11.98 -15.00 -11.69
C LEU A 15 10.81 -15.37 -10.78
N LYS A 16 10.92 -15.08 -9.48
CA LYS A 16 9.91 -15.33 -8.44
C LYS A 16 9.46 -14.03 -7.80
N SER A 17 8.17 -13.94 -7.51
CA SER A 17 7.60 -12.80 -6.79
C SER A 17 7.86 -12.94 -5.28
N PRO A 18 8.01 -11.81 -4.55
CA PRO A 18 8.14 -11.82 -3.09
C PRO A 18 6.82 -12.14 -2.38
N TYR A 19 5.68 -12.04 -3.08
CA TYR A 19 4.39 -12.43 -2.52
C TYR A 19 4.25 -13.95 -2.43
N PRO A 20 3.67 -14.46 -1.33
CA PRO A 20 3.38 -15.88 -1.20
C PRO A 20 2.39 -16.33 -2.27
N GLU A 21 2.49 -17.59 -2.68
CA GLU A 21 1.55 -18.17 -3.66
C GLU A 21 0.12 -18.21 -3.11
N LYS A 22 -0.01 -18.56 -1.83
CA LYS A 22 -1.25 -18.55 -1.05
C LYS A 22 -1.01 -17.84 0.29
N PRO A 23 -1.97 -17.06 0.81
CA PRO A 23 -3.30 -16.77 0.25
C PRO A 23 -3.26 -15.81 -0.95
N SER A 24 -4.42 -15.54 -1.57
CA SER A 24 -4.52 -14.53 -2.63
C SER A 24 -4.24 -13.13 -2.06
N VAL A 25 -3.77 -12.21 -2.91
CA VAL A 25 -3.44 -10.84 -2.49
C VAL A 25 -4.62 -10.14 -1.81
N PRO A 26 -5.87 -10.19 -2.32
CA PRO A 26 -7.01 -9.58 -1.64
C PRO A 26 -7.24 -10.15 -0.23
N VAL A 27 -7.09 -11.47 -0.07
CA VAL A 27 -7.25 -12.12 1.24
C VAL A 27 -6.13 -11.71 2.19
N LEU A 28 -4.88 -11.66 1.71
CA LEU A 28 -3.73 -11.21 2.51
C LEU A 28 -3.95 -9.78 3.03
N TYR A 29 -4.30 -8.84 2.15
CA TYR A 29 -4.55 -7.45 2.53
C TYR A 29 -5.78 -7.29 3.43
N GLY A 30 -6.87 -8.01 3.15
CA GLY A 30 -8.07 -7.99 3.98
C GLY A 30 -7.79 -8.47 5.41
N VAL A 31 -7.13 -9.63 5.55
CA VAL A 31 -6.77 -10.19 6.86
C VAL A 31 -5.80 -9.28 7.60
N MET A 32 -4.75 -8.78 6.93
CA MET A 32 -3.81 -7.85 7.56
C MET A 32 -4.49 -6.55 8.02
N THR A 33 -5.42 -6.02 7.23
CA THR A 33 -6.19 -4.82 7.60
C THR A 33 -7.05 -5.07 8.83
N LEU A 34 -7.72 -6.23 8.92
CA LEU A 34 -8.50 -6.61 10.09
C LEU A 34 -7.63 -6.78 11.33
N ILE A 35 -6.47 -7.44 11.21
CA ILE A 35 -5.52 -7.62 12.32
C ILE A 35 -5.02 -6.27 12.83
N VAL A 36 -4.53 -5.40 11.93
CA VAL A 36 -4.03 -4.07 12.30
C VAL A 36 -5.14 -3.22 12.90
N GLY A 37 -6.35 -3.28 12.33
CA GLY A 37 -7.53 -2.59 12.86
C GLY A 37 -7.92 -3.07 14.26
N ALA A 38 -7.91 -4.38 14.50
CA ALA A 38 -8.20 -4.97 15.81
C ALA A 38 -7.14 -4.58 16.86
N ILE A 39 -5.85 -4.59 16.49
CA ILE A 39 -4.76 -4.11 17.35
C ILE A 39 -4.96 -2.63 17.68
N GLY A 40 -5.25 -1.79 16.67
CA GLY A 40 -5.50 -0.37 16.86
C GLY A 40 -6.68 -0.11 17.79
N LEU A 41 -7.79 -0.84 17.62
CA LEU A 41 -8.97 -0.74 18.48
C LEU A 41 -8.66 -1.17 19.92
N ALA A 42 -7.91 -2.26 20.11
CA ALA A 42 -7.50 -2.72 21.43
C ALA A 42 -6.61 -1.67 22.14
N ILE A 43 -5.64 -1.10 21.43
CA ILE A 43 -4.80 -0.01 21.96
C ILE A 43 -5.67 1.20 22.30
N ALA A 44 -6.58 1.62 21.41
CA ALA A 44 -7.47 2.75 21.66
C ALA A 44 -8.35 2.53 22.90
N TYR A 45 -8.94 1.33 23.04
CA TYR A 45 -9.76 0.97 24.20
C TYR A 45 -8.95 1.00 25.49
N VAL A 46 -7.81 0.30 25.54
CA VAL A 46 -6.95 0.26 26.72
C VAL A 46 -6.46 1.66 27.09
N THR A 47 -6.00 2.44 26.11
CA THR A 47 -5.51 3.79 26.38
C THR A 47 -6.61 4.77 26.80
N SER A 48 -7.88 4.52 26.47
CA SER A 48 -9.01 5.37 26.81
C SER A 48 -9.71 4.97 28.11
N TYR A 49 -9.75 3.68 28.46
CA TYR A 49 -10.61 3.17 29.54
C TYR A 49 -9.87 2.52 30.70
N LEU A 50 -8.53 2.61 30.77
CA LEU A 50 -7.75 2.04 31.87
C LEU A 50 -7.94 2.73 33.23
N THR A 51 -8.32 4.01 33.24
CA THR A 51 -8.47 4.81 34.48
C THR A 51 -9.62 5.80 34.29
N GLU A 52 -10.31 6.17 35.37
CA GLU A 52 -11.40 7.16 35.34
C GLU A 52 -10.98 8.48 34.66
N ALA A 53 -9.78 8.99 34.96
CA ALA A 53 -9.28 10.22 34.33
C ALA A 53 -9.15 10.12 32.80
N LYS A 54 -8.71 8.96 32.29
CA LYS A 54 -8.60 8.69 30.84
C LYS A 54 -9.97 8.52 30.21
N GLN A 55 -10.89 7.87 30.92
CA GLN A 55 -12.26 7.71 30.48
C GLN A 55 -12.94 9.07 30.34
N SER A 56 -12.87 9.93 31.37
CA SER A 56 -13.41 11.28 31.29
C SER A 56 -12.80 12.10 30.14
N ALA A 57 -11.51 11.93 29.87
CA ALA A 57 -10.86 12.58 28.73
C ALA A 57 -11.33 12.03 27.38
N ALA A 58 -11.64 10.74 27.27
CA ALA A 58 -12.21 10.14 26.07
C ALA A 58 -13.66 10.60 25.86
N ASP A 59 -14.47 10.57 26.92
CA ASP A 59 -15.86 11.02 26.91
C ASP A 59 -15.97 12.50 26.54
N ALA A 60 -15.07 13.35 27.05
CA ALA A 60 -15.01 14.76 26.67
C ALA A 60 -14.76 14.95 25.16
N LYS A 61 -13.90 14.14 24.54
CA LYS A 61 -13.67 14.19 23.08
C LYS A 61 -14.90 13.75 22.30
N ILE A 62 -15.60 12.72 22.78
CA ILE A 62 -16.86 12.25 22.18
C ILE A 62 -17.94 13.33 22.31
N SER A 63 -18.02 14.01 23.47
CA SER A 63 -18.94 15.14 23.68
C SER A 63 -18.68 16.24 22.66
N VAL A 64 -17.43 16.64 22.45
CA VAL A 64 -17.07 17.63 21.41
C VAL A 64 -17.52 17.17 20.02
N LEU A 65 -17.30 15.90 19.65
CA LEU A 65 -17.78 15.41 18.35
C LEU A 65 -19.30 15.50 18.20
N SER A 66 -20.04 15.24 19.28
CA SER A 66 -21.51 15.35 19.29
C SER A 66 -22.00 16.79 19.30
N GLU A 67 -21.40 17.67 20.11
CA GLU A 67 -21.81 19.06 20.28
C GLU A 67 -21.67 19.87 18.98
N TYR A 68 -20.66 19.54 18.17
CA TYR A 68 -20.38 20.19 16.90
C TYR A 68 -20.89 19.40 15.68
N ASP A 69 -21.71 18.36 15.87
CA ASP A 69 -22.24 17.49 14.81
C ASP A 69 -21.15 16.92 13.86
N LEU A 70 -19.93 16.70 14.39
CA LEU A 70 -18.77 16.24 13.63
C LEU A 70 -18.78 14.73 13.35
N GLY A 71 -19.83 14.01 13.77
CA GLY A 71 -19.97 12.57 13.53
C GLY A 71 -19.88 12.21 12.05
N TRP A 72 -20.51 13.00 11.18
CA TRP A 72 -20.45 12.81 9.73
C TRP A 72 -19.07 13.10 9.14
N LEU A 73 -18.37 14.12 9.67
CA LEU A 73 -17.00 14.40 9.27
C LEU A 73 -16.07 13.25 9.66
N TYR A 74 -16.20 12.75 10.89
CA TYR A 74 -15.44 11.59 11.37
C TYR A 74 -15.68 10.36 10.49
N LEU A 75 -16.95 10.04 10.21
CA LEU A 75 -17.30 8.93 9.32
C LEU A 75 -16.75 9.14 7.91
N GLY A 76 -16.80 10.36 7.37
CA GLY A 76 -16.24 10.70 6.07
C GLY A 76 -14.74 10.43 6.00
N VAL A 77 -13.97 10.94 6.97
CA VAL A 77 -12.52 10.69 7.07
C VAL A 77 -12.23 9.20 7.20
N PHE A 78 -13.01 8.48 8.01
CA PHE A 78 -12.88 7.03 8.16
C PHE A 78 -13.09 6.31 6.83
N VAL A 79 -14.17 6.61 6.10
CA VAL A 79 -14.45 6.01 4.78
C VAL A 79 -13.34 6.30 3.79
N VAL A 80 -12.83 7.54 3.73
CA VAL A 80 -11.68 7.88 2.87
C VAL A 80 -10.50 6.98 3.20
N LYS A 81 -10.15 6.78 4.48
CA LYS A 81 -9.05 5.86 4.84
C LYS A 81 -9.28 4.43 4.34
N PHE A 82 -10.51 3.93 4.31
CA PHE A 82 -10.82 2.61 3.75
C PHE A 82 -10.69 2.55 2.22
N LEU A 83 -10.80 3.67 1.50
CA LEU A 83 -10.58 3.71 0.04
C LEU A 83 -9.12 3.41 -0.37
N GLN A 84 -8.18 3.48 0.57
CA GLN A 84 -6.78 3.12 0.31
C GLN A 84 -6.60 1.59 0.14
N LEU A 85 -7.46 0.79 0.77
CA LEU A 85 -7.38 -0.69 0.72
C LEU A 85 -7.44 -1.25 -0.70
N PRO A 86 -8.43 -0.93 -1.56
CA PRO A 86 -8.47 -1.43 -2.93
C PRO A 86 -7.24 -1.00 -3.75
N ILE A 87 -6.72 0.21 -3.54
CA ILE A 87 -5.49 0.69 -4.20
C ILE A 87 -4.30 -0.20 -3.81
N GLY A 88 -4.17 -0.51 -2.52
CA GLY A 88 -3.14 -1.41 -2.00
C GLY A 88 -3.26 -2.84 -2.55
N ILE A 89 -4.48 -3.37 -2.68
CA ILE A 89 -4.73 -4.69 -3.26
C ILE A 89 -4.32 -4.72 -4.74
N THR A 90 -4.73 -3.73 -5.53
CA THR A 90 -4.36 -3.63 -6.95
C THR A 90 -2.85 -3.53 -7.11
N LEU A 91 -2.18 -2.70 -6.31
CA LEU A 91 -0.72 -2.62 -6.30
C LEU A 91 -0.08 -3.96 -5.94
N GLY A 92 -0.54 -4.62 -4.87
CA GLY A 92 0.00 -5.91 -4.46
C GLY A 92 -0.17 -7.00 -5.52
N ALA A 93 -1.30 -7.00 -6.22
CA ALA A 93 -1.58 -7.94 -7.31
C ALA A 93 -0.65 -7.67 -8.51
N ALA A 94 -0.52 -6.40 -8.91
CA ALA A 94 0.38 -5.99 -9.99
C ALA A 94 1.85 -6.26 -9.63
N ARG A 95 2.23 -6.08 -8.37
CA ARG A 95 3.58 -6.42 -7.87
C ARG A 95 3.83 -7.93 -7.91
N LYS A 96 2.88 -8.74 -7.45
CA LYS A 96 2.96 -10.21 -7.54
C LYS A 96 3.11 -10.67 -9.00
N ALA A 97 2.38 -10.07 -9.93
CA ALA A 97 2.44 -10.41 -11.35
C ALA A 97 3.76 -9.96 -12.01
N SER A 98 4.21 -8.73 -11.72
CA SER A 98 5.44 -8.15 -12.27
C SER A 98 6.72 -8.68 -11.65
N LYS A 99 6.62 -9.36 -10.51
CA LYS A 99 7.74 -9.94 -9.74
C LYS A 99 8.75 -8.90 -9.27
N VAL A 100 8.34 -7.63 -9.22
CA VAL A 100 9.18 -6.53 -8.76
C VAL A 100 9.32 -6.62 -7.24
N ASN A 101 10.55 -6.74 -6.78
CA ASN A 101 10.85 -6.86 -5.35
C ASN A 101 10.73 -5.52 -4.63
N VAL A 102 10.61 -5.60 -3.31
CA VAL A 102 10.79 -4.45 -2.41
C VAL A 102 12.30 -4.31 -2.17
N PRO A 103 12.90 -3.10 -2.22
CA PRO A 103 12.28 -1.78 -2.19
C PRO A 103 11.94 -1.16 -3.56
N ASP A 104 12.06 -1.90 -4.66
CA ASP A 104 11.89 -1.31 -6.00
C ASP A 104 10.45 -0.83 -6.23
N GLN A 105 10.33 0.42 -6.67
CA GLN A 105 9.04 1.11 -6.84
C GLN A 105 8.60 1.20 -8.29
N HIS A 106 9.55 1.26 -9.24
CA HIS A 106 9.25 1.42 -10.66
C HIS A 106 10.18 0.58 -11.53
N VAL A 107 9.65 0.13 -12.66
CA VAL A 107 10.40 -0.56 -13.71
C VAL A 107 10.64 0.39 -14.87
N TYR A 108 11.87 0.41 -15.38
CA TYR A 108 12.27 1.23 -16.50
C TYR A 108 12.80 0.36 -17.65
N LYS A 109 12.69 0.86 -18.88
CA LYS A 109 13.28 0.27 -20.08
C LYS A 109 14.29 1.22 -20.71
N VAL A 110 15.34 0.65 -21.28
CA VAL A 110 16.31 1.40 -22.08
C VAL A 110 15.76 1.52 -23.49
N MET A 111 15.63 2.75 -23.97
CA MET A 111 15.23 3.09 -25.33
C MET A 111 16.47 3.52 -26.11
N GLY A 112 16.70 2.90 -27.25
CA GLY A 112 17.79 3.25 -28.15
C GLY A 112 17.78 2.38 -29.40
N ALA A 113 18.29 2.92 -30.51
CA ALA A 113 18.60 2.09 -31.67
C ALA A 113 19.72 1.10 -31.29
N GLU A 114 19.66 -0.11 -31.84
CA GLU A 114 20.67 -1.14 -31.63
C GLU A 114 22.07 -0.60 -31.97
N GLY A 115 23.01 -0.67 -31.01
CA GLY A 115 24.37 -0.11 -31.15
C GLY A 115 24.52 1.39 -30.82
N SER A 116 23.45 2.10 -30.47
CA SER A 116 23.54 3.51 -30.02
C SER A 116 24.14 3.61 -28.62
N LYS A 117 25.17 4.45 -28.46
CA LYS A 117 25.73 4.83 -27.14
C LYS A 117 24.87 5.86 -26.40
N LEU A 118 23.87 6.43 -27.07
CA LEU A 118 22.98 7.48 -26.56
C LEU A 118 21.56 6.93 -26.32
N GLY A 119 21.47 5.87 -25.52
CA GLY A 119 20.19 5.37 -25.03
C GLY A 119 19.62 6.27 -23.93
N TYR A 120 18.30 6.38 -23.83
CA TYR A 120 17.63 7.03 -22.72
C TYR A 120 16.72 6.05 -21.99
N VAL A 121 16.53 6.26 -20.69
CA VAL A 121 15.75 5.38 -19.82
C VAL A 121 14.36 5.96 -19.66
N LEU A 122 13.33 5.20 -20.06
CA LEU A 122 11.93 5.57 -19.83
C LEU A 122 11.27 4.58 -18.89
N MET A 123 10.27 5.05 -18.14
CA MET A 123 9.42 4.17 -17.36
C MET A 123 8.68 3.21 -18.30
N GLU A 124 8.63 1.92 -17.96
CA GLU A 124 7.85 0.96 -18.74
C GLU A 124 6.35 1.27 -18.58
N THR A 125 5.64 1.39 -19.70
CA THR A 125 4.21 1.73 -19.73
C THR A 125 3.35 0.56 -20.15
N GLU A 126 3.93 -0.47 -20.76
CA GLU A 126 3.21 -1.58 -21.36
C GLU A 126 3.31 -2.87 -20.53
N GLY A 127 2.31 -3.74 -20.73
CA GLY A 127 2.24 -5.05 -20.09
C GLY A 127 2.22 -5.01 -18.57
N ILE A 128 2.65 -6.11 -17.96
CA ILE A 128 2.57 -6.33 -16.51
C ILE A 128 3.41 -5.31 -15.72
N HIS A 129 4.57 -4.91 -16.24
CA HIS A 129 5.42 -3.89 -15.60
C HIS A 129 4.80 -2.48 -15.71
N GLY A 130 4.14 -2.17 -16.83
CA GLY A 130 3.37 -0.94 -16.99
C GLY A 130 2.18 -0.85 -16.04
N GLU A 131 1.45 -1.95 -15.84
CA GLU A 131 0.38 -2.06 -14.85
C GLU A 131 0.89 -1.82 -13.43
N PHE A 132 2.01 -2.45 -13.07
CA PHE A 132 2.66 -2.23 -11.78
C PHE A 132 3.06 -0.76 -11.57
N ASN A 133 3.70 -0.13 -12.57
CA ASN A 133 4.09 1.27 -12.51
C ASN A 133 2.89 2.20 -12.32
N ARG A 134 1.77 1.97 -13.04
CA ARG A 134 0.53 2.73 -12.87
C ARG A 134 -0.08 2.53 -11.48
N ALA A 135 -0.12 1.30 -10.98
CA ALA A 135 -0.66 1.00 -9.65
C ALA A 135 0.18 1.65 -8.54
N GLN A 136 1.51 1.63 -8.65
CA GLN A 136 2.40 2.29 -7.69
C GLN A 136 2.16 3.80 -7.69
N ARG A 137 2.07 4.43 -8.87
CA ARG A 137 1.78 5.86 -8.99
C ARG A 137 0.40 6.24 -8.46
N ALA A 138 -0.60 5.39 -8.66
CA ALA A 138 -1.93 5.62 -8.09
C ALA A 138 -1.89 5.69 -6.56
N LEU A 139 -1.11 4.81 -5.91
CA LEU A 139 -0.92 4.86 -4.46
C LEU A 139 -0.13 6.10 -4.02
N GLN A 140 0.93 6.48 -4.74
CA GLN A 140 1.70 7.69 -4.44
C GLN A 140 0.84 8.95 -4.54
N ASN A 141 0.11 9.12 -5.65
CA ASN A 141 -0.81 10.23 -5.85
C ASN A 141 -1.89 10.30 -4.75
N TYR A 142 -2.40 9.16 -4.30
CA TYR A 142 -3.37 9.11 -3.20
C TYR A 142 -2.78 9.58 -1.87
N ASN A 143 -1.50 9.33 -1.63
CA ASN A 143 -0.83 9.71 -0.37
C ASN A 143 -0.33 11.17 -0.36
N GLU A 144 -0.24 11.82 -1.52
CA GLU A 144 0.19 13.22 -1.64
C GLU A 144 -0.95 14.23 -1.41
N GLN A 145 -2.21 13.78 -1.48
CA GLN A 145 -3.41 14.60 -1.24
C GLN A 145 -3.87 14.53 0.22
#